data_AF-A0A1M6CB22-F1
#
_entry.id   AF-A0A1M6CB22-F1
#
_cell.length_a   1.000
_cell.length_b   1.000
_cell.length_c   1.000
_cell.angle_alpha   90.00
_cell.angle_beta   90.00
_cell.angle_gamma   90.00
#
_symmetry.space_group_name_H-M   'P 1'
#
loop_
_entity.id
_entity.type
_entity.pdbx_description
1 polymer ?
#
loop_
_entity_poly.entity_id
_entity_poly.type
_entity_poly.pdbx_seq_one_letter_code
_entity_poly.pdbx_strand_id
1 'polypeptide(L)'
;MKEVLTFGETMVLFNPQANGPLRFVEGFSKSIGGADSNVAIALARLGHEAGWFSKVGDDEFGRYIRNTVRGEGVDVSRLKVDKGASTGILFKERVNNTNPNVYYYRAGSAASRLSIEDLDVEYIKDTKIIHITGITPALSESCRETVFKVLEIAKENGITISFDPNIRLKLWTLEEARPVLLKIAEMADIIFPGIEEGEMLLGLDNEKDISEKFLEMGCKTVVVKLGEKGCYVATKSEKEYIQGFQVTTEDTVGAGDGFAAGFLSGVLKNLSLRECAVQGNAVGAMATLVKGDMEGYPYYEQLMAFMGNKKGIDR
;
A
#
# COMPACT_ATOMS: atom_id res chain seq x y z
N MET A 1 -12.15 -1.30 18.15
CA MET A 1 -11.22 -0.18 17.89
C MET A 1 -10.36 -0.63 16.75
N LYS A 2 -10.45 0.04 15.59
CA LYS A 2 -9.63 -0.35 14.45
C LYS A 2 -8.18 -0.05 14.76
N GLU A 3 -7.29 -0.92 14.31
CA GLU A 3 -5.87 -0.72 14.52
C GLU A 3 -5.27 0.10 13.37
N VAL A 4 -5.75 -0.11 12.15
CA VAL A 4 -5.25 0.59 10.96
C VAL A 4 -6.39 1.00 10.03
N LEU A 5 -6.31 2.21 9.50
CA LEU A 5 -7.16 2.69 8.41
C LEU A 5 -6.33 3.00 7.17
N THR A 6 -6.84 2.60 6.00
CA THR A 6 -6.27 2.94 4.69
C THR A 6 -7.27 3.69 3.82
N PHE A 7 -6.78 4.50 2.88
CA PHE A 7 -7.60 5.38 2.04
C PHE A 7 -7.13 5.30 0.60
N GLY A 8 -7.98 4.84 -0.31
CA GLY A 8 -7.60 4.85 -1.73
C GLY A 8 -8.50 4.02 -2.62
N GLU A 9 -8.03 3.78 -3.84
CA GLU A 9 -8.80 3.12 -4.88
C GLU A 9 -8.38 1.66 -5.05
N THR A 10 -9.37 0.77 -4.99
CA THR A 10 -9.25 -0.59 -5.51
C THR A 10 -9.94 -0.65 -6.87
N MET A 11 -9.31 -1.36 -7.80
CA MET A 11 -9.80 -1.59 -9.15
C MET A 11 -9.96 -3.07 -9.40
N VAL A 12 -10.77 -3.40 -10.40
CA VAL A 12 -10.78 -4.75 -10.96
C VAL A 12 -9.59 -4.89 -11.91
N LEU A 13 -8.73 -5.86 -11.63
CA LEU A 13 -7.56 -6.19 -12.44
C LEU A 13 -7.89 -7.36 -13.38
N PHE A 14 -7.70 -7.13 -14.67
CA PHE A 14 -7.73 -8.15 -15.71
C PHE A 14 -6.30 -8.62 -16.02
N ASN A 15 -5.98 -9.84 -15.56
CA ASN A 15 -4.72 -10.51 -15.85
C ASN A 15 -4.82 -11.25 -17.19
N PRO A 16 -3.86 -11.07 -18.11
CA PRO A 16 -3.92 -11.71 -19.41
C PRO A 16 -3.60 -13.20 -19.26
N GLN A 17 -4.37 -14.06 -19.95
CA GLN A 17 -4.14 -15.51 -19.94
C GLN A 17 -2.96 -15.93 -20.86
N ALA A 18 -2.47 -15.02 -21.70
CA ALA A 18 -1.33 -15.21 -22.59
C ALA A 18 -0.37 -14.02 -22.50
N ASN A 19 0.91 -14.27 -22.81
CA ASN A 19 1.92 -13.21 -22.92
C ASN A 19 1.89 -12.59 -24.33
N GLY A 20 2.31 -11.33 -24.43
CA GLY A 20 2.38 -10.57 -25.68
C GLY A 20 1.42 -9.37 -25.69
N PRO A 21 1.37 -8.64 -26.81
CA PRO A 21 0.55 -7.44 -26.92
C PRO A 21 -0.95 -7.70 -26.72
N LEU A 22 -1.64 -6.84 -25.96
CA LEU A 22 -3.06 -7.03 -25.60
C LEU A 22 -3.99 -7.22 -26.80
N ARG A 23 -3.66 -6.63 -27.96
CA ARG A 23 -4.42 -6.78 -29.21
C ARG A 23 -4.52 -8.24 -29.71
N PHE A 24 -3.70 -9.15 -29.19
CA PHE A 24 -3.71 -10.58 -29.51
C PHE A 24 -4.10 -11.46 -28.32
N VAL A 25 -4.47 -10.87 -27.17
CA VAL A 25 -4.92 -11.61 -25.99
C VAL A 25 -6.43 -11.74 -26.03
N GLU A 26 -6.93 -12.97 -26.04
CA GLU A 26 -8.37 -13.25 -26.15
C GLU A 26 -9.05 -13.50 -24.80
N GLY A 27 -8.28 -13.78 -23.75
CA GLY A 27 -8.80 -14.18 -22.44
C GLY A 27 -8.13 -13.47 -21.27
N PHE A 28 -8.94 -13.12 -20.27
CA PHE A 28 -8.47 -12.50 -19.03
C PHE A 28 -9.06 -13.22 -17.82
N SER A 29 -8.24 -13.37 -16.77
CA SER A 29 -8.73 -13.73 -15.44
C SER A 29 -8.88 -12.48 -14.59
N LYS A 30 -9.99 -12.39 -13.85
CA LYS A 30 -10.31 -11.26 -12.98
C LYS A 30 -9.69 -11.46 -11.58
N SER A 31 -9.12 -10.39 -11.05
CA SER A 31 -8.68 -10.23 -9.65
C SER A 31 -8.95 -8.78 -9.22
N ILE A 32 -8.44 -8.37 -8.06
CA ILE A 32 -8.45 -6.97 -7.63
C ILE A 32 -7.02 -6.45 -7.49
N GLY A 33 -6.84 -5.14 -7.64
CA GLY A 33 -5.58 -4.47 -7.34
C GLY A 33 -5.84 -3.08 -6.76
N GLY A 34 -5.04 -2.68 -5.79
CA GLY A 34 -5.15 -1.37 -5.13
C GLY A 34 -4.25 -1.34 -3.91
N ALA A 35 -3.24 -0.46 -3.93
CA ALA A 35 -2.18 -0.44 -2.92
C ALA A 35 -2.73 -0.31 -1.49
N ASP A 36 -3.68 0.60 -1.29
CA ASP A 36 -4.26 0.87 0.03
C ASP A 36 -5.11 -0.30 0.56
N SER A 37 -5.85 -0.98 -0.33
CA SER A 37 -6.60 -2.20 0.04
C SER A 37 -5.68 -3.40 0.24
N ASN A 38 -4.58 -3.49 -0.49
CA ASN A 38 -3.59 -4.55 -0.34
C ASN A 38 -2.97 -4.51 1.06
N VAL A 39 -2.58 -3.32 1.53
CA VAL A 39 -2.08 -3.13 2.90
C VAL A 39 -3.14 -3.53 3.94
N ALA A 40 -4.40 -3.12 3.75
CA ALA A 40 -5.49 -3.49 4.65
C ALA A 40 -5.74 -5.01 4.68
N ILE A 41 -5.75 -5.67 3.53
CA ILE A 41 -5.92 -7.13 3.42
C ILE A 41 -4.75 -7.86 4.10
N ALA A 42 -3.51 -7.45 3.82
CA ALA A 42 -2.34 -8.03 4.46
C ALA A 42 -2.39 -7.89 5.99
N LEU A 43 -2.73 -6.72 6.52
CA LEU A 43 -2.89 -6.51 7.96
C LEU A 43 -4.02 -7.35 8.57
N ALA A 44 -5.16 -7.47 7.87
CA ALA A 44 -6.26 -8.33 8.31
C ALA A 44 -5.83 -9.81 8.40
N ARG A 45 -5.10 -10.33 7.41
CA ARG A 45 -4.53 -11.69 7.43
C ARG A 45 -3.50 -11.89 8.55
N LEU A 46 -2.75 -10.84 8.91
CA LEU A 46 -1.81 -10.84 10.05
C LEU A 46 -2.49 -10.74 11.42
N GLY A 47 -3.82 -10.62 11.46
CA GLY A 47 -4.64 -10.66 12.66
C GLY A 47 -5.00 -9.29 13.23
N HIS A 48 -4.85 -8.21 12.46
CA HIS A 48 -5.16 -6.84 12.89
C HIS A 48 -6.54 -6.39 12.40
N GLU A 49 -7.19 -5.51 13.17
CA GLU A 49 -8.44 -4.88 12.73
C GLU A 49 -8.14 -3.75 11.71
N ALA A 50 -8.25 -4.04 10.42
CA ALA A 50 -8.07 -3.07 9.34
C ALA A 50 -9.42 -2.54 8.82
N GLY A 51 -9.48 -1.23 8.52
CA GLY A 51 -10.59 -0.59 7.82
C GLY A 51 -10.13 0.12 6.55
N TRP A 52 -11.03 0.24 5.58
CA TRP A 52 -10.72 0.84 4.28
C TRP A 52 -11.76 1.86 3.85
N PHE A 53 -11.32 3.10 3.61
CA PHE A 53 -12.12 4.19 3.07
C PHE A 53 -11.93 4.31 1.57
N SER A 54 -13.04 4.22 0.83
CA SER A 54 -13.06 4.33 -0.61
C SER A 54 -14.48 4.54 -1.15
N LYS A 55 -14.59 4.60 -2.47
CA LYS A 55 -15.85 4.52 -3.21
C LYS A 55 -15.75 3.49 -4.33
N VAL A 56 -16.86 2.81 -4.58
CA VAL A 56 -17.05 1.97 -5.78
C VAL A 56 -18.31 2.41 -6.53
N GLY A 57 -18.39 2.09 -7.81
CA GLY A 57 -19.61 2.33 -8.59
C GLY A 57 -20.77 1.42 -8.15
N ASP A 58 -22.01 1.80 -8.45
CA ASP A 58 -23.18 0.93 -8.31
C ASP A 58 -23.27 -0.13 -9.43
N ASP A 59 -22.17 -0.86 -9.62
CA ASP A 59 -21.96 -1.82 -10.70
C ASP A 59 -21.42 -3.17 -10.17
N GLU A 60 -21.37 -4.19 -11.04
CA GLU A 60 -20.92 -5.54 -10.67
C GLU A 60 -19.45 -5.58 -10.24
N PHE A 61 -18.62 -4.66 -10.76
CA PHE A 61 -17.22 -4.56 -10.34
C PHE A 61 -17.10 -3.99 -8.93
N GLY A 62 -17.91 -3.01 -8.57
CA GLY A 62 -17.98 -2.46 -7.22
C GLY A 62 -18.50 -3.47 -6.20
N ARG A 63 -19.54 -4.24 -6.57
CA ARG A 63 -20.04 -5.37 -5.76
C ARG A 63 -18.98 -6.44 -5.58
N TYR A 64 -18.23 -6.77 -6.65
CA TYR A 64 -17.12 -7.71 -6.59
C TYR A 64 -16.01 -7.23 -5.64
N ILE A 65 -15.52 -6.00 -5.78
CA ILE A 65 -14.48 -5.44 -4.90
C ILE A 65 -14.93 -5.46 -3.44
N ARG A 66 -16.14 -4.96 -3.15
CA ARG A 66 -16.69 -4.97 -1.78
C ARG A 66 -16.70 -6.37 -1.19
N ASN A 67 -17.18 -7.36 -1.95
CA ASN A 67 -17.29 -8.73 -1.47
C ASN A 67 -15.91 -9.36 -1.24
N THR A 68 -14.96 -9.13 -2.14
CA THR A 68 -13.59 -9.64 -2.02
C THR A 68 -12.88 -9.03 -0.80
N VAL A 69 -12.84 -7.70 -0.69
CA VAL A 69 -12.15 -7.00 0.41
C VAL A 69 -12.78 -7.35 1.77
N ARG A 70 -14.12 -7.43 1.85
CA ARG A 70 -14.82 -7.90 3.06
C ARG A 70 -14.51 -9.36 3.38
N GLY A 71 -14.42 -10.21 2.36
CA GLY A 71 -14.11 -11.64 2.50
C GLY A 71 -12.72 -11.88 3.11
N GLU A 72 -11.78 -10.96 2.87
CA GLU A 72 -10.44 -10.96 3.44
C GLU A 72 -10.38 -10.40 4.89
N GLY A 73 -11.53 -10.04 5.48
CA GLY A 73 -11.62 -9.60 6.87
C GLY A 73 -11.46 -8.08 7.08
N VAL A 74 -11.35 -7.29 6.02
CA VAL A 74 -11.27 -5.83 6.11
C VAL A 74 -12.65 -5.23 6.39
N ASP A 75 -12.71 -4.25 7.28
CA ASP A 75 -13.92 -3.48 7.54
C ASP A 75 -14.24 -2.54 6.37
N VAL A 76 -15.31 -2.85 5.66
CA VAL A 76 -15.84 -2.08 4.52
C VAL A 76 -17.12 -1.31 4.88
N SER A 77 -17.43 -1.13 6.17
CA SER A 77 -18.66 -0.43 6.61
C SER A 77 -18.70 1.05 6.20
N ARG A 78 -17.55 1.63 5.85
CA ARG A 78 -17.40 3.00 5.33
C ARG A 78 -17.12 3.08 3.83
N LEU A 79 -17.11 1.95 3.13
CA LEU A 79 -17.08 1.92 1.67
C LEU A 79 -18.37 2.56 1.12
N LYS A 80 -18.24 3.63 0.33
CA LYS A 80 -19.39 4.28 -0.30
C LYS A 80 -19.66 3.68 -1.67
N VAL A 81 -20.93 3.76 -2.08
CA VAL A 81 -21.35 3.44 -3.45
C VAL A 81 -21.71 4.75 -4.14
N ASP A 82 -21.02 5.07 -5.23
CA ASP A 82 -21.32 6.21 -6.09
C ASP A 82 -22.20 5.76 -7.26
N LYS A 83 -23.39 6.34 -7.39
CA LYS A 83 -24.33 6.04 -8.48
C LYS A 83 -24.02 6.82 -9.76
N GLY A 84 -23.14 7.82 -9.69
CA GLY A 84 -22.80 8.72 -10.79
C GLY A 84 -21.45 8.44 -11.45
N ALA A 85 -20.74 7.38 -11.06
CA ALA A 85 -19.45 7.00 -11.63
C ALA A 85 -19.25 5.48 -11.61
N SER A 86 -18.44 4.97 -12.53
CA SER A 86 -18.11 3.54 -12.60
C SER A 86 -16.95 3.17 -11.67
N THR A 87 -16.89 1.91 -11.27
CA THR A 87 -15.71 1.33 -10.63
C THR A 87 -14.53 1.33 -11.61
N GLY A 88 -13.35 1.74 -11.15
CA GLY A 88 -12.13 1.72 -11.97
C GLY A 88 -11.68 0.29 -12.30
N ILE A 89 -11.13 0.10 -13.49
CA ILE A 89 -10.56 -1.17 -13.93
C ILE A 89 -9.16 -0.98 -14.51
N LEU A 90 -8.37 -2.05 -14.56
CA LEU A 90 -7.06 -2.03 -15.20
C LEU A 90 -6.75 -3.36 -15.88
N PHE A 91 -5.93 -3.29 -16.92
CA PHE A 91 -5.42 -4.43 -17.67
C PHE A 91 -3.91 -4.50 -17.53
N LYS A 92 -3.39 -5.70 -17.24
CA LYS A 92 -1.96 -5.98 -17.35
C LYS A 92 -1.65 -6.56 -18.72
N GLU A 93 -0.56 -6.13 -19.31
CA GLU A 93 0.07 -6.75 -20.47
C GLU A 93 1.42 -7.30 -20.03
N ARG A 94 1.63 -8.60 -20.27
CA ARG A 94 2.86 -9.29 -19.87
C ARG A 94 3.69 -9.59 -21.10
N VAL A 95 4.91 -9.09 -21.11
CA VAL A 95 5.95 -9.43 -22.09
C VAL A 95 7.08 -10.11 -21.33
N ASN A 96 7.64 -11.19 -21.88
CA ASN A 96 8.68 -11.97 -21.21
C ASN A 96 9.88 -11.07 -20.84
N ASN A 97 10.41 -11.25 -19.63
CA ASN A 97 11.61 -10.57 -19.12
C ASN A 97 11.50 -9.03 -19.01
N THR A 98 10.28 -8.48 -18.96
CA THR A 98 10.06 -7.04 -18.71
C THR A 98 8.97 -6.85 -17.66
N ASN A 99 8.99 -5.70 -16.98
CA ASN A 99 7.87 -5.30 -16.14
C ASN A 99 6.58 -5.21 -16.96
N PRO A 100 5.42 -5.56 -16.37
CA PRO A 100 4.15 -5.54 -17.09
C PRO A 100 3.75 -4.10 -17.46
N ASN A 101 3.23 -3.90 -18.68
CA ASN A 101 2.55 -2.66 -19.01
C ASN A 101 1.17 -2.67 -18.37
N VAL A 102 0.84 -1.60 -17.63
CA VAL A 102 -0.47 -1.45 -17.00
C VAL A 102 -1.30 -0.39 -17.72
N TYR A 103 -2.49 -0.75 -18.16
CA TYR A 103 -3.46 0.13 -18.80
C TYR A 103 -4.60 0.41 -17.83
N TYR A 104 -4.74 1.67 -17.42
CA TYR A 104 -5.75 2.09 -16.45
C TYR A 104 -6.97 2.67 -17.15
N TYR A 105 -8.15 2.26 -16.69
CA TYR A 105 -9.45 2.83 -17.04
C TYR A 105 -10.12 3.27 -15.74
N ARG A 106 -9.58 4.35 -15.17
CA ARG A 106 -9.96 4.87 -13.84
C ARG A 106 -10.23 6.38 -13.80
N ALA A 107 -10.08 7.08 -14.93
CA ALA A 107 -10.36 8.51 -14.98
C ALA A 107 -11.84 8.77 -14.68
N GLY A 108 -12.13 9.57 -13.65
CA GLY A 108 -13.50 9.83 -13.20
C GLY A 108 -14.18 8.62 -12.55
N SER A 109 -13.41 7.64 -12.05
CA SER A 109 -13.97 6.51 -11.31
C SER A 109 -14.66 6.96 -10.02
N ALA A 110 -15.49 6.09 -9.45
CA ALA A 110 -16.11 6.36 -8.16
C ALA A 110 -15.07 6.73 -7.09
N ALA A 111 -13.96 5.98 -7.01
CA ALA A 111 -12.91 6.23 -6.02
C ALA A 111 -12.17 7.55 -6.24
N SER A 112 -12.02 8.03 -7.48
CA SER A 112 -11.46 9.35 -7.76
C SER A 112 -12.39 10.50 -7.36
N ARG A 113 -13.61 10.20 -6.89
CA ARG A 113 -14.58 11.17 -6.37
C ARG A 113 -14.72 11.10 -4.86
N LEU A 114 -13.79 10.43 -4.16
CA LEU A 114 -13.72 10.50 -2.70
C LEU A 114 -13.52 11.97 -2.28
N SER A 115 -14.27 12.41 -1.28
CA SER A 115 -14.26 13.77 -0.78
C SER A 115 -14.32 13.81 0.75
N ILE A 116 -14.14 15.00 1.31
CA ILE A 116 -14.14 15.22 2.77
C ILE A 116 -15.48 14.80 3.39
N GLU A 117 -16.59 14.95 2.65
CA GLU A 117 -17.94 14.59 3.10
C GLU A 117 -18.14 13.08 3.31
N ASP A 118 -17.26 12.24 2.76
CA ASP A 118 -17.32 10.79 2.96
C ASP A 118 -16.67 10.33 4.25
N LEU A 119 -15.89 11.21 4.89
CA LEU A 119 -15.14 10.89 6.09
C LEU A 119 -16.08 10.75 7.30
N ASP A 120 -15.94 9.63 8.00
CA ASP A 120 -16.50 9.45 9.33
C ASP A 120 -15.41 9.80 10.35
N VAL A 121 -15.42 11.06 10.81
CA VAL A 121 -14.37 11.62 11.67
C VAL A 121 -14.24 10.86 12.99
N GLU A 122 -15.36 10.44 13.59
CA GLU A 122 -15.32 9.72 14.87
C GLU A 122 -14.75 8.31 14.69
N TYR A 123 -15.05 7.66 13.57
CA TYR A 123 -14.41 6.39 13.22
C TYR A 123 -12.90 6.54 12.96
N ILE A 124 -12.47 7.65 12.35
CA ILE A 124 -11.05 7.94 12.12
C ILE A 124 -10.33 8.17 13.45
N LYS A 125 -10.96 8.86 14.41
CA LYS A 125 -10.38 9.11 15.73
C LYS A 125 -10.14 7.83 16.54
N ASP A 126 -10.92 6.78 16.30
CA ASP A 126 -10.78 5.46 16.95
C ASP A 126 -9.82 4.52 16.20
N THR A 127 -8.69 5.04 15.70
CA THR A 127 -7.63 4.24 15.07
C THR A 127 -6.26 4.50 15.68
N LYS A 128 -5.35 3.53 15.58
CA LYS A 128 -3.95 3.69 16.03
C LYS A 128 -3.05 4.21 14.91
N ILE A 129 -3.26 3.72 13.69
CA ILE A 129 -2.45 4.04 12.51
C ILE A 129 -3.36 4.42 11.34
N ILE A 130 -2.95 5.45 10.59
CA ILE A 130 -3.48 5.75 9.26
C ILE A 130 -2.37 5.52 8.25
N HIS A 131 -2.61 4.69 7.25
CA HIS A 131 -1.70 4.47 6.14
C HIS A 131 -2.21 5.13 4.87
N ILE A 132 -1.36 5.95 4.25
CA ILE A 132 -1.64 6.68 3.02
C ILE A 132 -0.59 6.32 1.97
N THR A 133 -1.01 6.22 0.72
CA THR A 133 -0.11 6.16 -0.42
C THR A 133 -0.12 7.46 -1.22
N GLY A 134 0.91 7.71 -2.02
CA GLY A 134 0.91 8.83 -2.98
C GLY A 134 -0.07 8.66 -4.15
N ILE A 135 -0.76 7.53 -4.27
CA ILE A 135 -1.74 7.27 -5.34
C ILE A 135 -3.01 8.09 -5.11
N THR A 136 -3.58 8.03 -3.91
CA THR A 136 -4.86 8.68 -3.57
C THR A 136 -4.88 10.19 -3.86
N PRO A 137 -3.90 11.01 -3.43
CA PRO A 137 -3.87 12.45 -3.73
C PRO A 137 -3.62 12.78 -5.21
N ALA A 138 -3.25 11.78 -6.03
CA ALA A 138 -3.08 11.90 -7.47
C ALA A 138 -4.36 11.65 -8.27
N LEU A 139 -5.40 11.07 -7.65
CA LEU A 139 -6.63 10.68 -8.36
C LEU A 139 -7.48 11.87 -8.77
N SER A 140 -7.55 12.88 -7.90
CA SER A 140 -8.30 14.13 -8.12
C SER A 140 -7.95 15.15 -7.04
N GLU A 141 -8.39 16.39 -7.26
CA GLU A 141 -8.31 17.45 -6.24
C GLU A 141 -9.10 17.08 -4.98
N SER A 142 -10.31 16.55 -5.09
CA SER A 142 -11.12 16.16 -3.92
C SER A 142 -10.46 15.04 -3.12
N CYS A 143 -9.82 14.07 -3.78
CA CYS A 143 -9.07 13.03 -3.09
C CYS A 143 -7.86 13.62 -2.36
N ARG A 144 -7.16 14.58 -2.97
CA ARG A 144 -6.03 15.28 -2.34
C ARG A 144 -6.46 16.05 -1.10
N GLU A 145 -7.53 16.82 -1.18
CA GLU A 145 -8.12 17.54 -0.04
C GLU A 145 -8.53 16.58 1.07
N THR A 146 -9.13 15.45 0.69
CA THR A 146 -9.51 14.39 1.63
C THR A 146 -8.30 13.82 2.36
N VAL A 147 -7.21 13.52 1.65
CA VAL A 147 -5.96 13.04 2.26
C VAL A 147 -5.44 14.05 3.27
N PHE A 148 -5.32 15.33 2.89
CA PHE A 148 -4.86 16.35 3.84
C PHE A 148 -5.78 16.49 5.04
N LYS A 149 -7.10 16.39 4.86
CA LYS A 149 -8.05 16.43 5.97
C LYS A 149 -7.88 15.26 6.94
N VAL A 150 -7.64 14.06 6.41
CA VAL A 150 -7.34 12.86 7.21
C VAL A 150 -6.04 13.04 7.99
N LEU A 151 -5.00 13.59 7.37
CA LEU A 151 -3.72 13.86 8.03
C LEU A 151 -3.85 14.91 9.14
N GLU A 152 -4.66 15.97 8.94
CA GLU A 152 -4.98 16.95 9.99
C GLU A 152 -5.65 16.28 11.19
N ILE A 153 -6.72 15.50 10.96
CA ILE A 153 -7.42 14.75 12.01
C ILE A 153 -6.44 13.84 12.76
N ALA A 154 -5.56 13.16 12.03
CA ALA A 154 -4.55 12.28 12.61
C ALA A 154 -3.61 13.03 13.56
N LYS A 155 -3.07 14.18 13.13
CA LYS A 155 -2.18 15.00 13.97
C LYS A 155 -2.88 15.56 15.20
N GLU A 156 -4.10 16.06 15.05
CA GLU A 156 -4.90 16.62 16.16
C GLU A 156 -5.23 15.57 17.24
N ASN A 157 -5.31 14.29 16.87
CA ASN A 157 -5.69 13.20 17.77
C ASN A 157 -4.51 12.27 18.11
N GLY A 158 -3.29 12.62 17.74
CA GLY A 158 -2.08 11.84 18.05
C GLY A 158 -2.03 10.45 17.39
N ILE A 159 -2.74 10.27 16.28
CA ILE A 159 -2.75 9.03 15.49
C ILE A 159 -1.45 8.93 14.70
N THR A 160 -0.86 7.73 14.63
CA THR A 160 0.38 7.52 13.88
C THR A 160 0.09 7.58 12.39
N ILE A 161 0.84 8.39 11.65
CA ILE A 161 0.73 8.52 10.20
C ILE A 161 1.83 7.69 9.53
N SER A 162 1.41 6.73 8.72
CA SER A 162 2.26 5.94 7.84
C SER A 162 2.08 6.36 6.39
N PHE A 163 3.18 6.53 5.67
CA PHE A 163 3.15 7.01 4.29
C PHE A 163 4.07 6.19 3.37
N ASP A 164 3.54 5.71 2.24
CA ASP A 164 4.32 5.16 1.13
C ASP A 164 4.21 6.12 -0.09
N PRO A 165 5.30 6.76 -0.53
CA PRO A 165 5.26 7.69 -1.65
C PRO A 165 4.63 7.12 -2.93
N ASN A 166 4.83 5.84 -3.22
CA ASN A 166 4.22 5.06 -4.31
C ASN A 166 3.90 5.87 -5.58
N ILE A 167 4.93 6.50 -6.16
CA ILE A 167 4.75 7.54 -7.19
C ILE A 167 4.27 6.90 -8.50
N ARG A 168 3.11 7.35 -9.01
CA ARG A 168 2.54 6.91 -10.30
C ARG A 168 2.51 8.04 -11.31
N LEU A 169 3.56 8.17 -12.11
CA LEU A 169 3.68 9.22 -13.14
C LEU A 169 2.62 9.15 -14.27
N LYS A 170 1.81 8.08 -14.32
CA LYS A 170 0.62 7.99 -15.19
C LYS A 170 -0.58 8.79 -14.68
N LEU A 171 -0.58 9.20 -13.40
CA LEU A 171 -1.67 9.98 -12.79
C LEU A 171 -1.38 11.48 -12.76
N TRP A 172 -0.11 11.86 -12.70
CA TRP A 172 0.35 13.23 -12.56
C TRP A 172 1.83 13.35 -12.94
N THR A 173 2.27 14.56 -13.28
CA THR A 173 3.68 14.84 -13.54
C THR A 173 4.49 14.88 -12.24
N LEU A 174 5.81 14.71 -12.33
CA LEU A 174 6.67 14.84 -11.15
C LEU A 174 6.65 16.26 -10.56
N GLU A 175 6.50 17.28 -11.41
CA GLU A 175 6.38 18.69 -10.99
C GLU A 175 5.15 18.91 -10.10
N GLU A 176 4.02 18.27 -10.43
CA GLU A 176 2.80 18.31 -9.63
C GLU A 176 2.89 17.43 -8.38
N ALA A 177 3.45 16.22 -8.52
CA ALA A 177 3.50 15.22 -7.46
C ALA A 177 4.43 15.65 -6.32
N ARG A 178 5.64 16.11 -6.65
CA ARG A 178 6.71 16.40 -5.69
C ARG A 178 6.28 17.31 -4.53
N PRO A 179 5.72 18.53 -4.75
CA PRO A 179 5.33 19.40 -3.64
C PRO A 179 4.22 18.79 -2.76
N VAL A 180 3.28 18.05 -3.36
CA VAL A 180 2.19 17.40 -2.61
C VAL A 180 2.73 16.28 -1.73
N LEU A 181 3.57 15.40 -2.29
CA LEU A 181 4.10 14.25 -1.58
C LEU A 181 5.11 14.64 -0.50
N LEU A 182 5.93 15.66 -0.72
CA LEU A 182 6.81 16.19 0.32
C LEU A 182 6.02 16.78 1.49
N LYS A 183 4.92 17.48 1.22
CA LYS A 183 4.04 18.00 2.28
C LYS A 183 3.38 16.88 3.08
N ILE A 184 3.00 15.77 2.45
CA ILE A 184 2.51 14.57 3.15
C ILE A 184 3.63 13.95 4.00
N ALA A 185 4.85 13.86 3.47
CA ALA A 185 6.02 13.35 4.19
C ALA A 185 6.36 14.17 5.45
N GLU A 186 6.23 15.49 5.41
CA GLU A 186 6.39 16.37 6.60
C GLU A 186 5.37 16.07 7.71
N MET A 187 4.18 15.57 7.35
CA MET A 187 3.15 15.21 8.31
C MET A 187 3.33 13.80 8.87
N ALA A 188 3.99 12.90 8.13
CA ALA A 188 4.13 11.48 8.43
C ALA A 188 5.05 11.19 9.64
N ASP A 189 4.72 10.14 10.39
CA ASP A 189 5.58 9.59 11.44
C ASP A 189 6.47 8.47 10.92
N ILE A 190 5.93 7.63 10.04
CA ILE A 190 6.62 6.49 9.41
C ILE A 190 6.54 6.67 7.89
N ILE A 191 7.68 6.58 7.20
CA ILE A 191 7.72 6.66 5.73
C ILE A 191 8.47 5.48 5.10
N PHE A 192 7.95 4.97 3.98
CA PHE A 192 8.46 3.83 3.23
C PHE A 192 8.92 4.21 1.81
N PRO A 193 9.97 5.03 1.61
CA PRO A 193 10.44 5.35 0.27
C PRO A 193 11.27 4.18 -0.32
N GLY A 194 11.31 4.07 -1.65
CA GLY A 194 12.38 3.40 -2.39
C GLY A 194 13.50 4.38 -2.79
N ILE A 195 14.59 3.87 -3.36
CA ILE A 195 15.69 4.70 -3.90
C ILE A 195 15.20 5.64 -5.00
N GLU A 196 14.45 5.11 -5.97
CA GLU A 196 13.89 5.91 -7.09
C GLU A 196 12.98 7.04 -6.58
N GLU A 197 12.21 6.79 -5.52
CA GLU A 197 11.35 7.80 -4.91
C GLU A 197 12.16 8.85 -4.14
N GLY A 198 13.27 8.46 -3.52
CA GLY A 198 14.26 9.39 -2.96
C GLY A 198 14.86 10.30 -4.02
N GLU A 199 15.21 9.76 -5.19
CA GLU A 199 15.75 10.54 -6.30
C GLU A 199 14.70 11.54 -6.83
N MET A 200 13.47 11.06 -7.06
CA MET A 200 12.37 11.89 -7.56
C MET A 200 11.96 13.02 -6.59
N LEU A 201 11.90 12.73 -5.29
CA LEU A 201 11.40 13.68 -4.29
C LEU A 201 12.50 14.59 -3.73
N LEU A 202 13.71 14.07 -3.53
CA LEU A 202 14.78 14.73 -2.81
C LEU A 202 16.00 15.02 -3.70
N GLY A 203 16.13 14.36 -4.86
CA GLY A 203 17.35 14.40 -5.66
C GLY A 203 18.51 13.63 -5.02
N LEU A 204 18.21 12.61 -4.21
CA LEU A 204 19.17 11.78 -3.49
C LEU A 204 19.00 10.32 -3.91
N ASP A 205 20.09 9.61 -4.14
CA ASP A 205 20.11 8.21 -4.60
C ASP A 205 20.71 7.24 -3.58
N ASN A 206 21.08 7.74 -2.40
CA ASN A 206 21.63 6.95 -1.29
C ASN A 206 20.63 6.81 -0.15
N GLU A 207 20.43 5.57 0.33
CA GLU A 207 19.48 5.26 1.40
C GLU A 207 19.75 5.99 2.72
N LYS A 208 21.01 6.28 3.04
CA LYS A 208 21.36 7.01 4.27
C LYS A 208 20.97 8.47 4.15
N ASP A 209 21.35 9.12 3.06
CA ASP A 209 21.03 10.53 2.81
C ASP A 209 19.51 10.74 2.68
N ILE A 210 18.82 9.84 1.96
CA ILE A 210 17.35 9.81 1.89
C ILE A 210 16.75 9.71 3.30
N SER A 211 17.25 8.77 4.10
CA SER A 211 16.72 8.57 5.47
C SER A 211 16.96 9.78 6.36
N GLU A 212 18.14 10.38 6.31
CA GLU A 212 18.48 11.56 7.09
C GLU A 212 17.60 12.73 6.71
N LYS A 213 17.35 12.91 5.40
CA LYS A 213 16.52 14.00 4.93
C LYS A 213 15.07 13.89 5.40
N PHE A 214 14.47 12.70 5.34
CA PHE A 214 13.11 12.51 5.86
C PHE A 214 13.03 12.61 7.39
N LEU A 215 14.07 12.21 8.13
CA LEU A 215 14.16 12.44 9.59
C LEU A 215 14.23 13.93 9.92
N GLU A 216 14.98 14.73 9.15
CA GLU A 216 15.02 16.20 9.28
C GLU A 216 13.65 16.84 9.03
N MET A 217 12.87 16.28 8.10
CA MET A 217 11.50 16.72 7.79
C MET A 217 10.47 16.37 8.87
N GLY A 218 10.86 15.58 9.88
CA GLY A 218 10.02 15.28 11.04
C GLY A 218 9.52 13.85 11.14
N CYS A 219 9.83 12.97 10.17
CA CYS A 219 9.56 11.54 10.31
C CYS A 219 10.28 10.98 11.54
N LYS A 220 9.60 10.10 12.29
CA LYS A 220 10.18 9.39 13.44
C LYS A 220 10.91 8.12 13.01
N THR A 221 10.40 7.48 11.96
CA THR A 221 10.95 6.25 11.39
C THR A 221 10.96 6.35 9.87
N VAL A 222 12.12 6.10 9.27
CA VAL A 222 12.29 6.04 7.82
C VAL A 222 12.77 4.65 7.45
N VAL A 223 12.11 4.02 6.47
CA VAL A 223 12.44 2.67 6.03
C VAL A 223 12.63 2.69 4.52
N VAL A 224 13.87 2.78 4.08
CA VAL A 224 14.20 2.79 2.65
C VAL A 224 14.19 1.36 2.12
N LYS A 225 13.25 1.05 1.22
CA LYS A 225 13.09 -0.25 0.56
C LYS A 225 14.21 -0.44 -0.46
N LEU A 226 14.93 -1.56 -0.38
CA LEU A 226 16.08 -1.90 -1.25
C LEU A 226 15.81 -3.14 -2.12
N GLY A 227 14.53 -3.50 -2.33
CA GLY A 227 14.12 -4.68 -3.08
C GLY A 227 14.58 -5.98 -2.43
N GLU A 228 15.15 -6.90 -3.23
CA GLU A 228 15.67 -8.19 -2.76
C GLU A 228 16.77 -8.09 -1.68
N LYS A 229 17.44 -6.93 -1.60
CA LYS A 229 18.48 -6.66 -0.60
C LYS A 229 17.89 -6.40 0.80
N GLY A 230 16.59 -6.18 0.90
CA GLY A 230 15.86 -5.89 2.14
C GLY A 230 15.59 -4.40 2.30
N CYS A 231 15.96 -3.81 3.44
CA CYS A 231 15.73 -2.40 3.72
C CYS A 231 16.82 -1.77 4.58
N TYR A 232 16.90 -0.45 4.52
CA TYR A 232 17.63 0.36 5.49
C TYR A 232 16.63 1.07 6.41
N VAL A 233 16.67 0.80 7.70
CA VAL A 233 15.77 1.37 8.70
C VAL A 233 16.51 2.39 9.56
N ALA A 234 15.90 3.55 9.76
CA ALA A 234 16.49 4.66 10.48
C ALA A 234 15.49 5.38 11.38
N THR A 235 15.95 5.73 12.58
CA THR A 235 15.37 6.70 13.52
C THR A 235 16.47 7.68 13.93
N LYS A 236 16.19 8.58 14.88
CA LYS A 236 17.23 9.47 15.44
C LYS A 236 18.34 8.71 16.19
N SER A 237 18.04 7.55 16.77
CA SER A 237 18.95 6.79 17.63
C SER A 237 19.47 5.49 17.01
N GLU A 238 18.71 4.90 16.09
CA GLU A 238 18.99 3.59 15.53
C GLU A 238 19.03 3.68 14.00
N LYS A 239 20.04 3.06 13.40
CA LYS A 239 20.22 2.99 11.95
C LYS A 239 20.78 1.62 11.60
N GLU A 240 20.10 0.85 10.77
CA GLU A 240 20.48 -0.54 10.50
C GLU A 240 20.09 -1.02 9.09
N TYR A 241 20.94 -1.86 8.48
CA TYR A 241 20.55 -2.64 7.31
C TYR A 241 19.93 -3.97 7.76
N ILE A 242 18.74 -4.25 7.24
CA ILE A 242 18.02 -5.50 7.48
C ILE A 242 17.93 -6.26 6.18
N GLN A 243 18.58 -7.43 6.15
CA GLN A 243 18.67 -8.25 4.96
C GLN A 243 17.29 -8.79 4.55
N GLY A 244 17.03 -8.79 3.25
CA GLY A 244 15.84 -9.39 2.64
C GLY A 244 15.89 -10.92 2.65
N PHE A 245 14.72 -11.54 2.48
CA PHE A 245 14.60 -12.99 2.34
C PHE A 245 14.86 -13.39 0.89
N GLN A 246 15.78 -14.34 0.69
CA GLN A 246 16.10 -14.86 -0.65
C GLN A 246 15.00 -15.83 -1.09
N VAL A 247 14.24 -15.43 -2.11
CA VAL A 247 13.14 -16.21 -2.69
C VAL A 247 13.18 -16.15 -4.21
N THR A 248 12.63 -17.18 -4.87
CA THR A 248 12.39 -17.12 -6.32
C THR A 248 11.06 -16.39 -6.57
N THR A 249 11.13 -15.24 -7.23
CA THR A 249 9.99 -14.36 -7.44
C THR A 249 9.15 -14.79 -8.67
N GLU A 250 7.83 -14.75 -8.52
CA GLU A 250 6.86 -15.00 -9.60
C GLU A 250 6.24 -13.70 -10.12
N ASP A 251 5.85 -12.79 -9.22
CA ASP A 251 5.34 -11.44 -9.53
C ASP A 251 5.83 -10.48 -8.44
N THR A 252 6.32 -9.29 -8.79
CA THR A 252 6.82 -8.33 -7.80
C THR A 252 5.76 -7.31 -7.37
N VAL A 253 4.59 -7.32 -8.02
CA VAL A 253 3.49 -6.44 -7.68
C VAL A 253 2.96 -6.75 -6.29
N GLY A 254 2.65 -5.72 -5.50
CA GLY A 254 2.16 -5.88 -4.13
C GLY A 254 3.24 -6.14 -3.07
N ALA A 255 4.52 -6.32 -3.46
CA ALA A 255 5.62 -6.53 -2.51
C ALA A 255 5.84 -5.34 -1.57
N GLY A 256 5.75 -4.11 -2.09
CA GLY A 256 5.85 -2.88 -1.29
C GLY A 256 4.70 -2.73 -0.30
N ASP A 257 3.47 -3.00 -0.74
CA ASP A 257 2.27 -2.97 0.10
C ASP A 257 2.37 -4.04 1.21
N GLY A 258 2.82 -5.25 0.87
CA GLY A 258 3.09 -6.32 1.81
C GLY A 258 4.18 -5.96 2.83
N PHE A 259 5.26 -5.31 2.35
CA PHE A 259 6.33 -4.81 3.23
C PHE A 259 5.78 -3.81 4.25
N ALA A 260 5.02 -2.81 3.79
CA ALA A 260 4.40 -1.82 4.68
C ALA A 260 3.48 -2.51 5.70
N ALA A 261 2.62 -3.43 5.27
CA ALA A 261 1.75 -4.18 6.16
C ALA A 261 2.51 -5.01 7.21
N GLY A 262 3.56 -5.72 6.81
CA GLY A 262 4.40 -6.50 7.73
C GLY A 262 5.10 -5.61 8.77
N PHE A 263 5.63 -4.47 8.33
CA PHE A 263 6.25 -3.50 9.23
C PHE A 263 5.24 -2.93 10.23
N LEU A 264 4.07 -2.49 9.75
CA LEU A 264 3.01 -1.93 10.59
C LEU A 264 2.41 -2.97 11.56
N SER A 265 2.31 -4.23 11.15
CA SER A 265 1.97 -5.34 12.05
C SER A 265 2.96 -5.43 13.22
N GLY A 266 4.26 -5.32 12.95
CA GLY A 266 5.29 -5.29 13.99
C GLY A 266 5.13 -4.11 14.94
N VAL A 267 4.83 -2.92 14.41
CA VAL A 267 4.56 -1.70 15.20
C VAL A 267 3.36 -1.90 16.12
N LEU A 268 2.25 -2.44 15.62
CA LEU A 268 1.04 -2.71 16.40
C LEU A 268 1.26 -3.75 17.50
N LYS A 269 2.22 -4.67 17.28
CA LYS A 269 2.65 -5.69 18.26
C LYS A 269 3.75 -5.20 19.20
N ASN A 270 4.14 -3.92 19.12
CA ASN A 270 5.20 -3.29 19.92
C ASN A 270 6.55 -4.03 19.82
N LEU A 271 6.88 -4.53 18.63
CA LEU A 271 8.18 -5.17 18.39
C LEU A 271 9.30 -4.14 18.29
N SER A 272 10.54 -4.59 18.41
CA SER A 272 11.70 -3.72 18.15
C SER A 272 11.74 -3.26 16.69
N LEU A 273 12.44 -2.15 16.43
CA LEU A 273 12.59 -1.59 15.08
C LEU A 273 13.11 -2.62 14.07
N ARG A 274 14.12 -3.40 14.49
CA ARG A 274 14.69 -4.51 13.73
C ARG A 274 13.63 -5.58 13.42
N GLU A 275 12.85 -6.00 14.41
CA GLU A 275 11.81 -7.03 14.21
C GLU A 275 10.70 -6.55 13.28
N CYS A 276 10.28 -5.28 13.38
CA CYS A 276 9.35 -4.67 12.42
C CYS A 276 9.88 -4.74 10.99
N ALA A 277 11.14 -4.36 10.78
CA ALA A 277 11.79 -4.41 9.48
C ALA A 277 11.95 -5.84 8.95
N VAL A 278 12.29 -6.80 9.80
CA VAL A 278 12.34 -8.23 9.42
C VAL A 278 10.96 -8.74 9.02
N GLN A 279 9.89 -8.40 9.75
CA GLN A 279 8.52 -8.76 9.37
C GLN A 279 8.10 -8.11 8.05
N GLY A 280 8.44 -6.83 7.82
CA GLY A 280 8.25 -6.16 6.54
C GLY A 280 8.94 -6.89 5.40
N ASN A 281 10.24 -7.19 5.53
CA ASN A 281 10.98 -7.97 4.53
C ASN A 281 10.36 -9.33 4.26
N ALA A 282 9.89 -10.03 5.30
CA ALA A 282 9.28 -11.36 5.16
C ALA A 282 7.95 -11.30 4.41
N VAL A 283 7.03 -10.41 4.80
CA VAL A 283 5.73 -10.28 4.12
C VAL A 283 5.91 -9.78 2.68
N GLY A 284 6.81 -8.82 2.46
CA GLY A 284 7.16 -8.35 1.12
C GLY A 284 7.72 -9.46 0.23
N ALA A 285 8.60 -10.31 0.76
CA ALA A 285 9.11 -11.48 0.02
C ALA A 285 8.01 -12.51 -0.27
N MET A 286 7.18 -12.84 0.72
CA MET A 286 6.07 -13.81 0.54
C MET A 286 5.05 -13.34 -0.49
N ALA A 287 4.78 -12.04 -0.57
CA ALA A 287 3.91 -11.45 -1.58
C ALA A 287 4.38 -11.77 -3.01
N THR A 288 5.69 -11.95 -3.22
CA THR A 288 6.26 -12.23 -4.54
C THR A 288 6.22 -13.69 -4.98
N LEU A 289 5.83 -14.62 -4.09
CA LEU A 289 5.88 -16.06 -4.33
C LEU A 289 4.73 -16.57 -5.21
N VAL A 290 3.73 -15.74 -5.49
CA VAL A 290 2.56 -16.12 -6.29
C VAL A 290 2.21 -15.01 -7.28
N LYS A 291 1.44 -15.37 -8.30
CA LYS A 291 0.83 -14.39 -9.20
C LYS A 291 -0.35 -13.72 -8.50
N GLY A 292 -0.41 -12.40 -8.60
CA GLY A 292 -1.50 -11.61 -8.03
C GLY A 292 -0.96 -10.44 -7.21
N ASP A 293 -1.87 -9.55 -6.82
CA ASP A 293 -1.50 -8.33 -6.10
C ASP A 293 -1.69 -8.50 -4.58
N MET A 294 -2.50 -9.47 -4.14
CA MET A 294 -2.81 -9.68 -2.72
C MET A 294 -2.84 -11.16 -2.29
N GLU A 295 -2.88 -12.07 -3.27
CA GLU A 295 -2.97 -13.51 -3.09
C GLU A 295 -1.83 -14.05 -2.23
N GLY A 296 -0.63 -13.48 -2.36
CA GLY A 296 0.60 -13.92 -1.68
C GLY A 296 0.74 -13.47 -0.23
N TYR A 297 -0.16 -12.64 0.29
CA TYR A 297 -0.04 -12.18 1.68
C TYR A 297 -0.31 -13.31 2.68
N PRO A 298 0.59 -13.55 3.65
CA PRO A 298 0.47 -14.65 4.59
C PRO A 298 -0.54 -14.36 5.70
N TYR A 299 -1.15 -15.42 6.22
CA TYR A 299 -1.70 -15.37 7.57
C TYR A 299 -0.56 -15.37 8.60
N TYR A 300 -0.83 -14.83 9.80
CA TYR A 300 0.21 -14.66 10.82
C TYR A 300 1.02 -15.93 11.13
N GLU A 301 0.38 -17.11 11.16
CA GLU A 301 1.09 -18.37 11.40
C GLU A 301 2.04 -18.76 10.28
N GLN A 302 1.65 -18.50 9.03
CA GLN A 302 2.49 -18.74 7.85
C GLN A 302 3.70 -17.81 7.85
N LEU A 303 3.51 -16.53 8.23
CA LEU A 303 4.61 -15.58 8.41
C LEU A 303 5.62 -16.09 9.45
N MET A 304 5.13 -16.55 10.61
CA MET A 304 6.00 -17.06 11.67
C MET A 304 6.75 -18.33 11.24
N ALA A 305 6.12 -19.22 10.46
CA ALA A 305 6.78 -20.38 9.90
C ALA A 305 7.86 -19.99 8.87
N PHE A 306 7.55 -19.05 7.97
CA PHE A 306 8.48 -18.54 6.95
C PHE A 306 9.71 -17.89 7.57
N MET A 307 9.54 -17.14 8.66
CA MET A 307 10.64 -16.55 9.43
C MET A 307 11.44 -17.55 10.27
N GLY A 308 11.07 -18.84 10.27
CA GLY A 308 11.74 -19.89 11.05
C GLY A 308 11.36 -19.94 12.53
N ASN A 309 10.32 -19.21 12.95
CA ASN A 309 9.90 -19.07 14.35
C ASN A 309 8.89 -20.14 14.82
N LYS A 310 8.39 -20.99 13.92
CA LYS A 310 7.59 -22.18 14.25
C LYS A 310 8.00 -23.34 13.33
N LYS A 311 8.25 -24.53 13.89
CA LYS A 311 8.28 -25.78 13.09
C LYS A 311 6.84 -26.10 12.68
N GLY A 312 6.58 -26.17 11.38
CA GLY A 312 5.30 -26.67 10.87
C GLY A 312 5.07 -28.08 11.43
N ILE A 313 3.92 -28.29 12.08
CA ILE A 313 3.45 -29.64 12.38
C ILE A 313 2.58 -30.01 11.18
N ASP A 314 3.13 -30.76 10.23
CA ASP A 314 2.31 -31.46 9.26
C ASP A 314 1.43 -32.46 10.03
N ARG A 315 0.12 -32.41 9.79
CA ARG A 315 -0.85 -33.42 10.21
C ARG A 315 -1.39 -34.14 8.99
#